data_AF-A0A1H8KEN5-F1
#
_entry.id   AF-A0A1H8KEN5-F1
#
_cell.length_a   1.000
_cell.length_b   1.000
_cell.length_c   1.000
_cell.angle_alpha   90.00
_cell.angle_beta   90.00
_cell.angle_gamma   90.00
#
_symmetry.space_group_name_H-M   'P 1'
#
loop_
_entity.id
_entity.type
_entity.pdbx_description
1 polymer ?
#
loop_
_entity_poly.entity_id
_entity_poly.type
_entity_poly.pdbx_seq_one_letter_code
_entity_poly.pdbx_strand_id
1 'polypeptide(L)'
;MPLVNGGKIADDSFVKLAVDTPLPESGDILVPAERFLSDADALLKRAGKVGVIWPNNRDIAELVPYLGKIATVALVFPNFRDGRAYSQARLLRERYGYRGDLRATGQVLRDQFVFMLRAGFDSFEVKKQADAEAFMLTAKRYSVFYQPTGDGRITALHRRMQLRHSEGVGT
;
A
#
# COMPACT_ATOMS: atom_id res chain seq x y z
N MET A 1 5.38 3.63 15.69
CA MET A 1 4.19 4.18 15.01
C MET A 1 3.19 3.05 14.91
N PRO A 2 1.93 3.22 15.31
CA PRO A 2 0.92 2.17 15.12
C PRO A 2 0.79 1.82 13.63
N LEU A 3 0.71 0.51 13.35
CA LEU A 3 0.44 -0.03 12.04
C LEU A 3 -1.04 -0.42 11.99
N VAL A 4 -1.74 0.02 10.95
CA VAL A 4 -3.06 -0.52 10.62
C VAL A 4 -2.91 -1.46 9.45
N ASN A 5 -3.42 -2.69 9.56
CA ASN A 5 -3.42 -3.68 8.48
C ASN A 5 -4.81 -4.33 8.39
N GLY A 6 -5.41 -4.35 7.19
CA GLY A 6 -6.72 -4.96 6.98
C GLY A 6 -7.83 -4.34 7.85
N GLY A 7 -7.65 -3.08 8.26
CA GLY A 7 -8.57 -2.36 9.12
C GLY A 7 -8.45 -2.63 10.62
N LYS A 8 -7.43 -3.39 11.05
CA LYS A 8 -7.14 -3.60 12.48
C LYS A 8 -5.77 -3.02 12.82
N ILE A 9 -5.65 -2.53 14.06
CA ILE A 9 -4.33 -2.19 14.61
C ILE A 9 -3.56 -3.50 14.74
N ALA A 10 -2.34 -3.52 14.21
CA ALA A 10 -1.49 -4.69 14.14
C ALA A 10 -0.09 -4.37 14.68
N ASP A 11 0.58 -5.38 15.20
CA ASP A 11 2.00 -5.30 15.52
C ASP A 11 2.82 -5.36 14.23
N ASP A 12 3.79 -4.46 14.12
CA ASP A 12 4.69 -4.44 12.96
C ASP A 12 5.87 -5.38 13.20
N SER A 13 5.92 -6.50 12.47
CA SER A 13 7.02 -7.46 12.56
C SER A 13 8.30 -6.98 11.86
N PHE A 14 8.19 -5.97 11.00
CA PHE A 14 9.31 -5.48 10.20
C PHE A 14 10.19 -4.49 10.98
N VAL A 15 11.48 -4.78 11.03
CA VAL A 15 12.48 -3.86 11.56
C VAL A 15 13.03 -2.99 10.44
N LYS A 16 12.90 -1.67 10.57
CA LYS A 16 13.47 -0.71 9.61
C LYS A 16 14.98 -0.61 9.82
N LEU A 17 15.73 -0.87 8.76
CA LEU A 17 17.19 -0.75 8.76
C LEU A 17 17.62 0.52 8.02
N ALA A 18 18.68 1.17 8.49
CA ALA A 18 19.33 2.20 7.69
C ALA A 18 20.23 1.55 6.61
N VAL A 19 20.78 2.38 5.72
CA VAL A 19 21.64 1.89 4.61
C VAL A 19 22.84 1.11 5.15
N ASP A 20 23.50 1.62 6.20
CA ASP A 20 24.77 1.07 6.71
C ASP A 20 24.64 0.16 7.94
N THR A 21 23.42 -0.15 8.39
CA THR A 21 23.21 -1.00 9.57
C THR A 21 23.51 -2.46 9.23
N PRO A 22 24.28 -3.23 10.02
CA PRO A 22 24.45 -4.67 9.78
C PRO A 22 23.10 -5.42 9.65
N LEU A 23 23.03 -6.41 8.76
CA LEU A 23 21.82 -7.22 8.62
C LEU A 23 21.65 -8.11 9.85
N PRO A 24 20.46 -8.18 10.46
CA PRO A 24 20.20 -9.10 11.55
C PRO A 24 20.21 -10.55 11.02
N GLU A 25 20.63 -11.49 11.87
CA GLU A 25 20.69 -12.92 11.52
C GLU A 25 19.30 -13.52 11.21
N SER A 26 18.24 -12.98 11.84
CA SER A 26 16.84 -13.40 11.69
C SER A 26 15.85 -12.21 11.80
N GLY A 27 14.57 -12.44 11.48
CA GLY A 27 13.50 -11.43 11.56
C GLY A 27 13.14 -10.69 10.26
N ASP A 28 11.93 -10.14 10.19
CA ASP A 28 11.48 -9.43 8.99
C ASP A 28 12.15 -8.04 8.91
N ILE A 29 12.66 -7.67 7.73
CA ILE A 29 13.43 -6.43 7.55
C ILE A 29 12.80 -5.52 6.50
N LEU A 30 12.85 -4.22 6.76
CA LEU A 30 12.42 -3.19 5.82
C LEU A 30 13.63 -2.29 5.51
N VAL A 31 14.14 -2.37 4.28
CA VAL A 31 15.38 -1.69 3.86
C VAL A 31 15.12 -0.56 2.86
N PRO A 32 15.91 0.52 2.84
CA PRO A 32 15.79 1.59 1.83
C PRO A 32 16.07 1.07 0.41
N ALA A 33 15.47 1.71 -0.59
CA ALA A 33 15.62 1.35 -2.00
C ALA A 33 17.09 1.22 -2.44
N GLU A 34 17.95 2.12 -1.99
CA GLU A 34 19.37 2.16 -2.33
C GLU A 34 20.08 0.89 -1.87
N ARG A 35 19.84 0.49 -0.63
CA ARG A 35 20.39 -0.73 -0.05
C ARG A 35 19.81 -1.97 -0.71
N PHE A 36 18.50 -1.97 -0.93
CA PHE A 36 17.82 -3.08 -1.57
C PHE A 36 18.40 -3.37 -2.96
N LEU A 37 18.57 -2.35 -3.79
CA LEU A 37 19.06 -2.52 -5.15
C LEU A 37 20.55 -2.84 -5.23
N SER A 38 21.35 -2.42 -4.25
CA SER A 38 22.79 -2.72 -4.21
C SER A 38 23.08 -4.18 -3.87
N ASP A 39 22.20 -4.85 -3.11
CA ASP A 39 22.41 -6.22 -2.62
C ASP A 39 21.13 -7.06 -2.60
N ALA A 40 20.30 -6.92 -3.64
CA ALA A 40 18.97 -7.53 -3.70
C ALA A 40 19.04 -9.06 -3.54
N ASP A 41 20.02 -9.70 -4.20
CA ASP A 41 20.15 -11.15 -4.17
C ASP A 41 20.51 -11.70 -2.80
N ALA A 42 21.42 -11.05 -2.05
CA ALA A 42 21.75 -11.51 -0.70
C ALA A 42 20.60 -11.28 0.27
N LEU A 43 19.95 -10.11 0.18
CA LEU A 43 18.77 -9.78 0.98
C LEU A 43 17.64 -10.79 0.76
N LEU A 44 17.33 -11.12 -0.50
CA LEU A 44 16.23 -12.04 -0.83
C LEU A 44 16.55 -13.53 -0.53
N LYS A 45 17.82 -13.90 -0.31
CA LYS A 45 18.23 -15.25 0.12
C LYS A 45 18.19 -15.44 1.64
N ARG A 46 18.08 -14.35 2.39
CA ARG A 46 18.09 -14.36 3.85
C ARG A 46 16.85 -15.08 4.42
N ALA A 47 17.00 -15.70 5.59
CA ALA A 47 15.91 -16.37 6.32
C ALA A 47 14.93 -15.38 7.00
N GLY A 48 13.96 -14.86 6.28
CA GLY A 48 12.91 -13.96 6.80
C GLY A 48 12.26 -13.17 5.68
N LYS A 49 11.22 -12.39 5.98
CA LYS A 49 10.60 -11.55 4.95
C LYS A 49 11.43 -10.30 4.71
N VAL A 50 11.57 -9.95 3.44
CA VAL A 50 12.18 -8.70 3.01
C VAL A 50 11.11 -7.78 2.50
N GLY A 51 11.11 -6.55 3.00
CA GLY A 51 10.38 -5.45 2.42
C GLY A 51 11.31 -4.29 2.07
N VAL A 52 10.81 -3.40 1.23
CA VAL A 52 11.56 -2.24 0.73
C VAL A 52 10.83 -0.94 1.03
N ILE A 53 11.55 0.06 1.52
CA ILE A 53 11.09 1.45 1.63
C ILE A 53 11.41 2.13 0.31
N TRP A 54 10.38 2.51 -0.43
CA TRP A 54 10.52 3.08 -1.76
C TRP A 54 10.20 4.58 -1.77
N PRO A 55 11.14 5.43 -2.18
CA PRO A 55 10.90 6.86 -2.27
C PRO A 55 9.99 7.18 -3.47
N ASN A 56 9.12 8.20 -3.31
CA ASN A 56 8.09 8.52 -4.30
C ASN A 56 8.59 9.27 -5.54
N ASN A 57 9.89 9.55 -5.61
CA ASN A 57 10.56 10.20 -6.74
C ASN A 57 11.43 9.21 -7.54
N ARG A 58 11.39 7.92 -7.20
CA ARG A 58 12.12 6.86 -7.90
C ARG A 58 11.17 6.02 -8.77
N ASP A 59 11.67 5.56 -9.92
CA ASP A 59 10.86 4.78 -10.84
C ASP A 59 10.53 3.41 -10.24
N ILE A 60 9.25 3.17 -9.97
CA ILE A 60 8.78 1.91 -9.38
C ILE A 60 9.01 0.69 -10.28
N ALA A 61 9.26 0.91 -11.58
CA ALA A 61 9.61 -0.16 -12.51
C ALA A 61 10.92 -0.88 -12.13
N GLU A 62 11.83 -0.23 -11.40
CA GLU A 62 13.08 -0.83 -10.91
C GLU A 62 12.83 -2.02 -9.97
N LEU A 63 11.67 -2.08 -9.29
CA LEU A 63 11.31 -3.20 -8.40
C LEU A 63 10.77 -4.43 -9.15
N VAL A 64 10.33 -4.28 -10.40
CA VAL A 64 9.62 -5.34 -11.16
C VAL A 64 10.33 -6.69 -11.14
N PRO A 65 11.66 -6.79 -11.32
CA PRO A 65 12.36 -8.08 -11.27
C PRO A 65 12.25 -8.83 -9.93
N TYR A 66 11.93 -8.12 -8.85
CA TYR A 66 11.98 -8.62 -7.47
C TYR A 66 10.61 -8.79 -6.83
N LEU A 67 9.53 -8.29 -7.46
CA LEU A 67 8.18 -8.25 -6.87
C LEU A 67 7.65 -9.61 -6.42
N GLY A 68 8.08 -10.71 -7.06
CA GLY A 68 7.69 -12.07 -6.68
C GLY A 68 8.31 -12.57 -5.38
N LYS A 69 9.31 -11.88 -4.84
CA LYS A 69 10.06 -12.27 -3.63
C LYS A 69 9.95 -11.25 -2.48
N ILE A 70 9.51 -10.03 -2.78
CA ILE A 70 9.35 -8.97 -1.78
C ILE A 70 8.00 -9.13 -1.06
N ALA A 71 8.04 -9.26 0.26
CA ALA A 71 6.85 -9.41 1.08
C ALA A 71 6.08 -8.09 1.26
N THR A 72 6.80 -6.98 1.39
CA THR A 72 6.20 -5.64 1.63
C THR A 72 6.89 -4.56 0.80
N VAL A 73 6.12 -3.69 0.16
CA VAL A 73 6.59 -2.44 -0.45
C VAL A 73 6.01 -1.27 0.33
N ALA A 74 6.86 -0.52 1.03
CA ALA A 74 6.48 0.66 1.78
C ALA A 74 6.72 1.93 0.95
N LEU A 75 5.65 2.52 0.40
CA LEU A 75 5.74 3.74 -0.39
C LEU A 75 5.73 4.97 0.52
N VAL A 76 6.71 5.84 0.34
CA VAL A 76 6.92 7.02 1.18
C VAL A 76 6.04 8.18 0.72
N PHE A 77 5.37 8.82 1.66
CA PHE A 77 4.70 10.11 1.50
C PHE A 77 5.50 11.21 2.23
N PRO A 78 6.39 11.96 1.54
CA PRO A 78 7.20 13.01 2.18
C PRO A 78 6.34 14.14 2.74
N ASN A 79 5.25 14.48 2.04
CA ASN A 79 4.24 15.43 2.47
C ASN A 79 2.83 14.98 2.02
N PHE A 80 1.80 15.44 2.71
CA PHE A 80 0.42 15.02 2.46
C PHE A 80 -0.17 15.49 1.11
N ARG A 81 0.46 16.43 0.42
CA ARG A 81 0.00 16.96 -0.88
C ARG A 81 0.61 16.20 -2.06
N ASP A 82 1.53 15.28 -1.79
CA ASP A 82 2.25 14.56 -2.81
C ASP A 82 1.51 13.28 -3.22
N GLY A 83 0.99 13.28 -4.46
CA GLY A 83 0.23 12.17 -5.01
C GLY A 83 1.06 11.04 -5.64
N ARG A 84 2.38 11.17 -5.79
CA ARG A 84 3.16 10.22 -6.61
C ARG A 84 3.10 8.77 -6.12
N ALA A 85 3.07 8.57 -4.81
CA ALA A 85 2.95 7.23 -4.22
C ALA A 85 1.59 6.57 -4.53
N TYR A 86 0.52 7.33 -4.80
CA TYR A 86 -0.73 6.76 -5.32
C TYR A 86 -0.53 6.17 -6.72
N SER A 87 0.15 6.89 -7.61
CA SER A 87 0.44 6.40 -8.95
C SER A 87 1.34 5.16 -8.92
N GLN A 88 2.34 5.14 -8.04
CA GLN A 88 3.19 3.96 -7.83
C GLN A 88 2.37 2.77 -7.32
N ALA A 89 1.47 2.98 -6.35
CA ALA A 89 0.57 1.93 -5.85
C ALA A 89 -0.29 1.32 -6.96
N ARG A 90 -0.88 2.17 -7.80
CA ARG A 90 -1.69 1.77 -8.95
C ARG A 90 -0.89 0.93 -9.94
N LEU A 91 0.33 1.37 -10.28
CA LEU A 91 1.23 0.62 -11.16
C LEU A 91 1.56 -0.75 -10.58
N LEU A 92 1.90 -0.83 -9.30
CA LEU A 92 2.20 -2.09 -8.61
C LEU A 92 1.02 -3.06 -8.68
N ARG A 93 -0.21 -2.60 -8.38
CA ARG A 93 -1.39 -3.48 -8.33
C ARG A 93 -1.89 -3.89 -9.71
N GLU A 94 -2.04 -2.93 -10.60
CA GLU A 94 -2.79 -3.10 -11.84
C GLU A 94 -1.91 -3.51 -13.00
N ARG A 95 -0.71 -2.93 -13.10
CA ARG A 95 0.21 -3.18 -14.21
C ARG A 95 1.16 -4.32 -13.90
N TYR A 96 1.77 -4.30 -12.72
CA TYR A 96 2.81 -5.27 -12.34
C TYR A 96 2.30 -6.44 -11.51
N GLY A 97 1.01 -6.43 -11.15
CA GLY A 97 0.38 -7.58 -10.50
C GLY A 97 0.91 -7.88 -9.09
N TYR A 98 1.54 -6.93 -8.42
CA TYR A 98 2.05 -7.11 -7.06
C TYR A 98 0.89 -7.44 -6.10
N ARG A 99 1.05 -8.52 -5.34
CA ARG A 99 0.06 -9.03 -4.36
C ARG A 99 0.56 -9.04 -2.92
N GLY A 100 1.83 -8.69 -2.69
CA GLY A 100 2.35 -8.50 -1.33
C GLY A 100 1.77 -7.25 -0.67
N ASP A 101 2.18 -7.02 0.58
CA ASP A 101 1.70 -5.91 1.40
C ASP A 101 2.18 -4.58 0.81
N LEU A 102 1.24 -3.72 0.45
CA LEU A 102 1.55 -2.36 0.03
C LEU A 102 1.28 -1.39 1.19
N ARG A 103 2.36 -0.88 1.76
CA ARG A 103 2.34 -0.08 2.98
C ARG A 103 2.49 1.41 2.67
N ALA A 104 1.64 2.25 3.26
CA ALA A 104 1.82 3.70 3.27
C ALA A 104 2.67 4.12 4.48
N THR A 105 3.75 4.87 4.26
CA THR A 105 4.63 5.40 5.32
C THR A 105 4.95 6.88 5.11
N GLY A 106 5.36 7.58 6.17
CA GLY A 106 5.63 9.03 6.16
C GLY A 106 4.43 9.86 6.63
N GLN A 107 4.06 10.89 5.88
CA GLN A 107 2.92 11.77 6.18
C GLN A 107 1.58 11.15 5.76
N VAL A 108 1.18 10.08 6.43
CA VAL A 108 -0.12 9.43 6.23
C VAL A 108 -1.18 10.11 7.10
N LEU A 109 -2.22 10.65 6.46
CA LEU A 109 -3.33 11.33 7.15
C LEU A 109 -4.60 10.50 7.11
N ARG A 110 -5.36 10.55 8.21
CA ARG A 110 -6.64 9.85 8.35
C ARG A 110 -7.61 10.10 7.20
N ASP A 111 -7.75 11.36 6.78
CA ASP A 111 -8.70 11.74 5.72
C ASP A 111 -8.33 11.15 4.34
N GLN A 112 -7.13 10.59 4.20
CA GLN A 112 -6.65 9.96 2.96
C GLN A 112 -6.84 8.44 2.94
N PHE A 113 -7.19 7.80 4.06
CA PHE A 113 -7.25 6.33 4.13
C PHE A 113 -8.15 5.69 3.05
N VAL A 114 -9.34 6.27 2.80
CA VAL A 114 -10.24 5.73 1.77
C VAL A 114 -9.59 5.78 0.39
N PHE A 115 -8.92 6.88 0.05
CA PHE A 115 -8.28 7.03 -1.26
C PHE A 115 -7.07 6.12 -1.41
N MET A 116 -6.29 5.94 -0.34
CA MET A 116 -5.16 5.01 -0.35
C MET A 116 -5.64 3.56 -0.49
N LEU A 117 -6.69 3.14 0.24
CA LEU A 117 -7.32 1.83 0.06
C LEU A 117 -7.74 1.61 -1.40
N ARG A 118 -8.35 2.62 -2.04
CA ARG A 118 -8.74 2.56 -3.46
C ARG A 118 -7.55 2.48 -4.43
N ALA A 119 -6.43 3.09 -4.07
CA ALA A 119 -5.19 2.98 -4.84
C ALA A 119 -4.50 1.62 -4.67
N GLY A 120 -4.86 0.87 -3.62
CA GLY A 120 -4.44 -0.50 -3.40
C GLY A 120 -3.47 -0.71 -2.23
N PHE A 121 -3.38 0.25 -1.31
CA PHE A 121 -2.64 0.09 -0.05
C PHE A 121 -3.37 -0.86 0.91
N ASP A 122 -2.63 -1.76 1.58
CA ASP A 122 -3.18 -2.70 2.57
C ASP A 122 -2.91 -2.23 4.00
N SER A 123 -1.73 -1.62 4.22
CA SER A 123 -1.26 -1.25 5.54
C SER A 123 -0.79 0.21 5.62
N PHE A 124 -0.89 0.78 6.83
CA PHE A 124 -0.72 2.20 7.08
C PHE A 124 0.08 2.42 8.35
N GLU A 125 1.25 3.04 8.23
CA GLU A 125 1.98 3.54 9.38
C GLU A 125 1.46 4.93 9.73
N VAL A 126 0.73 5.03 10.83
CA VAL A 126 0.07 6.27 11.23
C VAL A 126 0.79 6.88 12.43
N LYS A 127 0.79 8.21 12.52
CA LYS A 127 1.53 8.93 13.56
C LYS A 127 0.84 8.86 14.92
N LYS A 128 -0.50 8.90 14.95
CA LYS A 128 -1.30 8.98 16.19
C LYS A 128 -2.12 7.70 16.38
N GLN A 129 -2.20 7.24 17.62
CA GLN A 129 -3.05 6.10 18.00
C GLN A 129 -4.54 6.35 17.64
N ALA A 130 -5.05 7.55 17.89
CA ALA A 130 -6.42 7.93 17.55
C ALA A 130 -6.72 7.85 16.04
N ASP A 131 -5.72 8.04 15.17
CA ASP A 131 -5.90 7.86 13.73
C ASP A 131 -6.05 6.37 13.38
N ALA A 132 -5.28 5.50 14.05
CA ALA A 132 -5.37 4.05 13.90
C ALA A 132 -6.74 3.52 14.35
N GLU A 133 -7.23 3.97 15.50
CA GLU A 133 -8.54 3.60 16.05
C GLU A 133 -9.69 4.08 15.15
N ALA A 134 -9.56 5.29 14.57
CA ALA A 134 -10.55 5.85 13.66
C ALA A 134 -10.51 5.26 12.24
N PHE A 135 -9.59 4.33 11.95
CA PHE A 135 -9.39 3.81 10.60
C PHE A 135 -10.67 3.18 10.04
N MET A 136 -11.30 2.27 10.77
CA MET A 136 -12.47 1.52 10.29
C MET A 136 -13.66 2.42 9.98
N LEU A 137 -13.87 3.45 10.81
CA LEU A 137 -14.92 4.44 10.58
C LEU A 137 -14.61 5.23 9.31
N THR A 138 -13.37 5.69 9.15
CA THR A 138 -12.95 6.47 7.99
C THR A 138 -13.01 5.66 6.70
N ALA A 139 -12.51 4.42 6.71
CA ALA A 139 -12.47 3.51 5.58
C ALA A 139 -13.86 3.20 4.98
N LYS A 140 -14.91 3.31 5.82
CA LYS A 140 -16.32 3.10 5.43
C LYS A 140 -17.10 4.39 5.17
N ARG A 141 -16.45 5.55 5.24
CA ARG A 141 -17.12 6.87 5.10
C ARG A 141 -17.84 7.03 3.75
N TYR A 142 -17.32 6.44 2.68
CA TYR A 142 -17.90 6.51 1.35
C TYR A 142 -18.22 5.11 0.83
N SER A 143 -19.46 4.94 0.37
CA SER A 143 -19.97 3.66 -0.16
C SER A 143 -20.00 3.61 -1.68
N VAL A 144 -19.94 4.76 -2.36
CA VAL A 144 -20.06 4.88 -3.83
C VAL A 144 -18.99 5.81 -4.38
N PHE A 145 -18.40 5.45 -5.51
CA PHE A 145 -17.32 6.19 -6.15
C PHE A 145 -17.57 6.37 -7.64
N TYR A 146 -17.18 7.52 -8.18
CA TYR A 146 -17.33 7.82 -9.61
C TYR A 146 -16.22 7.18 -10.45
N GLN A 147 -14.97 7.27 -9.97
CA GLN A 147 -13.81 6.81 -10.72
C GLN A 147 -13.55 5.32 -10.48
N PRO A 148 -13.41 4.50 -11.54
CA PRO A 148 -13.02 3.11 -11.37
C PRO A 148 -11.60 3.01 -10.83
N THR A 149 -11.36 1.97 -10.06
CA THR A 149 -10.03 1.60 -9.56
C THR A 149 -9.86 0.08 -9.63
N GLY A 150 -8.66 -0.41 -9.30
CA GLY A 150 -8.31 -1.83 -9.32
C GLY A 150 -8.84 -2.58 -8.10
N ASP A 151 -9.62 -1.89 -7.26
CA ASP A 151 -10.32 -2.44 -6.10
C ASP A 151 -11.60 -3.23 -6.47
N GLY A 152 -11.95 -3.26 -7.77
CA GLY A 152 -13.11 -4.00 -8.29
C GLY A 152 -14.47 -3.42 -7.86
N ARG A 153 -14.51 -2.26 -7.21
CA ARG A 153 -15.79 -1.67 -6.76
C ARG A 153 -16.58 -1.11 -7.93
N ILE A 154 -17.88 -1.41 -7.94
CA ILE A 154 -18.81 -0.89 -8.93
C ILE A 154 -18.90 0.63 -8.80
N THR A 155 -18.70 1.34 -9.91
CA THR A 155 -18.80 2.80 -9.92
C THR A 155 -20.26 3.27 -9.92
N ALA A 156 -20.48 4.54 -9.54
CA ALA A 156 -21.78 5.18 -9.54
C ALA A 156 -22.51 5.02 -10.89
N LEU A 157 -21.77 5.21 -12.00
CA LEU A 157 -22.31 5.06 -13.36
C LEU A 157 -22.80 3.64 -13.63
N HIS A 158 -21.98 2.63 -13.33
CA HIS A 158 -22.34 1.22 -13.54
C HIS A 158 -23.55 0.82 -12.68
N ARG A 159 -23.59 1.26 -11.42
CA ARG A 159 -24.73 1.01 -10.54
C ARG A 159 -26.03 1.60 -11.09
N ARG A 160 -25.96 2.82 -11.65
CA ARG A 160 -27.12 3.44 -12.31
C ARG A 160 -27.57 2.68 -13.56
N MET A 161 -26.63 2.17 -14.36
CA MET A 161 -26.96 1.36 -15.54
C MET A 161 -27.66 0.05 -15.17
N GLN A 162 -27.19 -0.66 -14.14
CA GLN A 162 -27.79 -1.92 -13.68
C GLN A 162 -29.26 -1.75 -13.25
N LEU A 163 -29.58 -0.68 -12.52
CA LEU A 163 -30.95 -0.39 -12.07
C LEU A 163 -31.92 -0.17 -13.23
N ARG A 164 -31.47 0.53 -14.29
CA ARG A 164 -32.30 0.75 -15.49
C ARG A 164 -32.61 -0.54 -16.25
N HIS A 165 -31.67 -1.49 -16.27
CA HIS A 165 -31.89 -2.79 -16.91
C HIS A 165 -32.85 -3.68 -16.11
N SER A 166 -32.81 -3.64 -14.76
CA SER A 166 -33.78 -4.39 -13.94
C SER A 166 -35.21 -3.88 -14.04
N GLU A 167 -35.40 -2.58 -14.30
CA GLU A 167 -36.73 -1.97 -14.48
C GLU A 167 -37.39 -2.35 -15.83
N GLY A 168 -36.61 -2.74 -16.85
CA GLY A 168 -37.12 -3.05 -18.19
C GLY A 168 -37.45 -4.53 -18.46
N VAL A 169 -37.16 -5.44 -17.53
CA VAL A 169 -37.39 -6.90 -17.69
C VAL A 169 -38.67 -7.35 -16.96
N GLY A 170 -39.38 -6.42 -16.29
CA GLY A 170 -40.57 -6.70 -15.48
C GLY A 170 -41.92 -6.39 -16.13
N THR A 171 -42.00 -6.27 -17.45
CA THR A 171 -43.25 -6.02 -18.21
C THR A 171 -43.47 -7.05 -19.29
#